data_AF-A0A2V5NDG7-F1
#
_entry.id   AF-A0A2V5NDG7-F1
#
_cell.length_a   1.000
_cell.length_b   1.000
_cell.length_c   1.000
_cell.angle_alpha   90.00
_cell.angle_beta   90.00
_cell.angle_gamma   90.00
#
_symmetry.space_group_name_H-M   'P 1'
#
loop_
_entity.id
_entity.type
_entity.pdbx_description
1 polymer ?
#
loop_
_entity_poly.entity_id
_entity_poly.type
_entity_poly.pdbx_seq_one_letter_code
_entity_poly.pdbx_strand_id
1 'polypeptide(L)'
;MKKICSSMTARATLGALFFVISVFLVVFALFTTGLRSATPSAGTLNPGGATVNWAGTATGGSSLDESTCVEGVNCDTFILTLSGTPADWTGLKARLTISCADPSGVSDYDLYVHKGDNGGPIVPGGESAHGGTPPEVVDLDPSNPAIGTGQFS
;
A
#
# COMPACT_ATOMS: atom_id res chain seq x y z
N MET A 1 -56.89 -8.79 31.54
CA MET A 1 -55.88 -8.21 30.63
C MET A 1 -54.80 -7.54 31.47
N LYS A 2 -53.59 -8.12 31.55
CA LYS A 2 -52.50 -7.65 32.42
C LYS A 2 -51.72 -6.56 31.67
N LYS A 3 -51.95 -5.29 32.01
CA LYS A 3 -51.22 -4.16 31.41
C LYS A 3 -49.80 -4.17 31.95
N ILE A 4 -48.84 -4.50 31.10
CA ILE A 4 -47.41 -4.40 31.43
C ILE A 4 -47.09 -2.91 31.53
N CYS A 5 -46.96 -2.40 32.74
CA CYS A 5 -46.54 -1.03 32.99
C CYS A 5 -45.04 -0.96 32.69
N SER A 6 -44.67 -0.57 31.47
CA SER A 6 -43.27 -0.37 31.12
C SER A 6 -42.75 0.84 31.88
N SER A 7 -41.81 0.62 32.81
CA SER A 7 -41.13 1.70 33.53
C SER A 7 -40.47 2.65 32.52
N MET A 8 -40.74 3.95 32.65
CA MET A 8 -40.10 4.98 31.81
C MET A 8 -38.57 4.93 31.92
N THR A 9 -38.05 4.53 33.08
CA THR A 9 -36.64 4.28 33.31
C THR A 9 -36.12 3.17 32.40
N ALA A 10 -36.81 2.03 32.30
CA ALA A 10 -36.38 0.91 31.45
C ALA A 10 -36.33 1.29 29.95
N ARG A 11 -37.27 2.12 29.49
CA ARG A 11 -37.30 2.63 28.10
C ARG A 11 -36.15 3.60 27.84
N ALA A 12 -35.82 4.45 28.81
CA ALA A 12 -34.68 5.37 28.73
C ALA A 12 -33.34 4.61 28.75
N THR A 13 -33.20 3.57 29.58
CA THR A 13 -31.97 2.76 29.64
C THR A 13 -31.73 1.99 28.34
N LEU A 14 -32.78 1.44 27.73
CA LEU A 14 -32.70 0.78 26.41
C LEU A 14 -32.27 1.78 25.32
N GLY A 15 -32.86 2.97 25.28
CA GLY A 15 -32.49 4.01 24.32
C GLY A 15 -31.03 4.49 24.47
N ALA A 16 -30.57 4.70 25.71
CA ALA A 16 -29.19 5.07 25.99
C ALA A 16 -28.21 3.96 25.57
N LEU A 17 -28.55 2.69 25.80
CA LEU A 17 -27.73 1.55 25.39
C LEU A 17 -27.58 1.47 23.87
N PHE A 18 -28.68 1.60 23.11
CA PHE A 18 -28.62 1.62 21.65
C PHE A 18 -27.81 2.79 21.11
N PHE A 19 -27.91 3.97 21.73
CA PHE A 19 -27.12 5.14 21.35
C PHE A 19 -25.61 4.91 21.58
N VAL A 20 -25.22 4.39 22.75
CA VAL A 20 -23.81 4.10 23.07
C VAL A 20 -23.25 3.03 22.14
N ILE A 21 -24.00 1.95 21.86
CA ILE A 21 -23.57 0.92 20.90
C ILE A 21 -23.43 1.50 19.49
N SER A 22 -24.36 2.35 19.05
CA SER A 22 -24.29 2.97 17.73
C SER A 22 -23.10 3.90 17.59
N VAL A 23 -22.83 4.73 18.61
CA VAL A 23 -21.63 5.59 18.64
C VAL A 23 -20.36 4.72 18.64
N PHE A 24 -20.32 3.66 19.46
CA PHE A 24 -19.18 2.75 19.49
C PHE A 24 -18.95 2.06 18.13
N LEU A 25 -20.01 1.62 17.45
CA LEU A 25 -19.92 1.00 16.12
C LEU A 25 -19.49 1.99 15.03
N VAL A 26 -19.96 3.25 15.09
CA VAL A 26 -19.53 4.30 14.15
C VAL A 26 -18.06 4.65 14.37
N VAL A 27 -17.66 4.82 15.63
CA VAL A 27 -16.27 5.11 16.00
C VAL A 27 -15.37 3.92 15.63
N PHE A 28 -15.79 2.69 15.92
CA PHE A 28 -15.08 1.47 15.53
C PHE A 28 -14.96 1.36 14.02
N ALA A 29 -16.03 1.60 13.25
CA ALA A 29 -15.98 1.58 11.79
C ALA A 29 -15.03 2.64 11.19
N LEU A 30 -14.90 3.80 11.84
CA LEU A 30 -13.92 4.84 11.48
C LEU A 30 -12.47 4.44 11.80
N PHE A 31 -12.25 3.56 12.79
CA PHE A 31 -10.93 3.03 13.13
C PHE A 31 -10.58 1.73 12.38
N THR A 32 -11.57 0.95 11.93
CA THR A 32 -11.38 -0.26 11.13
C THR A 32 -11.29 0.00 9.64
N THR A 33 -11.22 1.26 9.19
CA THR A 33 -10.57 1.56 7.90
C THR A 33 -9.08 1.29 8.07
N GLY A 34 -8.73 0.01 8.21
CA GLY A 34 -7.37 -0.46 8.28
C GLY A 34 -6.61 0.11 7.10
N LEU A 35 -5.48 0.71 7.44
CA LEU A 35 -4.25 0.85 6.66
C LEU A 35 -4.45 0.24 5.27
N ARG A 36 -4.87 1.09 4.34
CA ARG A 36 -4.89 0.68 2.95
C ARG A 36 -3.41 0.46 2.61
N SER A 37 -3.12 -0.57 1.84
CA SER A 37 -1.92 -0.57 1.01
C SER A 37 -2.14 0.49 -0.09
N ALA A 38 -1.16 0.70 -0.96
CA ALA A 38 -1.23 1.59 -2.11
C ALA A 38 -2.61 1.57 -2.76
N THR A 39 -3.08 2.70 -3.28
CA THR A 39 -4.38 2.79 -3.93
C THR A 39 -4.23 3.15 -5.41
N PRO A 40 -4.57 2.25 -6.35
CA PRO A 40 -4.91 0.84 -6.14
C PRO A 40 -3.71 0.04 -5.58
N SER A 41 -3.98 -1.11 -4.96
CA SER A 41 -2.94 -1.93 -4.28
C SER A 41 -2.17 -2.85 -5.23
N ALA A 42 -2.63 -2.91 -6.48
CA ALA A 42 -2.01 -3.72 -7.50
C ALA A 42 -2.24 -3.12 -8.89
N GLY A 43 -1.37 -3.48 -9.83
CA GLY A 43 -1.52 -3.13 -11.23
C GLY A 43 -0.69 -4.02 -12.14
N THR A 44 -1.01 -4.00 -13.43
CA THR A 44 -0.31 -4.79 -14.43
C THR A 44 0.31 -3.87 -15.47
N LEU A 45 1.63 -3.89 -15.57
CA LEU A 45 2.38 -3.22 -16.62
C LEU A 45 2.71 -4.22 -17.72
N ASN A 46 2.60 -3.77 -18.97
CA ASN A 46 2.88 -4.55 -20.16
C ASN A 46 3.81 -3.76 -21.09
N PRO A 47 4.61 -4.42 -21.96
CA PRO A 47 5.68 -3.77 -22.72
C PRO A 47 5.25 -2.55 -23.55
N GLY A 48 4.01 -2.53 -24.03
CA GLY A 48 3.43 -1.42 -24.81
C GLY A 48 2.22 -0.77 -24.15
N GLY A 49 2.02 -1.01 -22.85
CA GLY A 49 0.86 -0.56 -22.11
C GLY A 49 0.90 0.90 -21.69
N ALA A 50 -0.22 1.39 -21.19
CA ALA A 50 -0.26 2.67 -20.50
C ALA A 50 0.50 2.59 -19.16
N THR A 51 0.96 3.75 -18.68
CA THR A 51 1.51 3.90 -17.34
C THR A 51 0.49 3.48 -16.28
N VAL A 52 0.94 2.72 -15.30
CA VAL A 52 0.17 2.36 -14.11
C VAL A 52 0.52 3.35 -13.00
N ASN A 53 -0.50 3.96 -12.41
CA ASN A 53 -0.31 4.90 -11.30
C ASN A 53 -0.97 4.34 -10.04
N TRP A 54 -0.31 4.52 -8.91
CA TRP A 54 -0.86 4.29 -7.58
C TRP A 54 -0.50 5.46 -6.67
N ALA A 55 -1.28 5.63 -5.61
CA ALA A 55 -0.98 6.56 -4.54
C ALA A 55 -0.62 5.76 -3.29
N GLY A 56 0.56 6.05 -2.73
CA GLY A 56 0.91 5.59 -1.39
C GLY A 56 -0.06 6.15 -0.36
N THR A 57 -0.29 5.39 0.70
CA THR A 57 -1.27 5.64 1.76
C THR A 57 -0.63 5.61 3.15
N ALA A 58 0.65 5.19 3.23
CA ALA A 58 1.45 5.34 4.43
C ALA A 58 1.43 6.79 4.91
N THR A 59 1.20 6.99 6.21
CA THR A 59 1.11 8.32 6.82
C THR A 59 2.48 8.98 6.99
N GLY A 60 3.55 8.22 6.78
CA GLY A 60 4.94 8.64 6.89
C GLY A 60 5.54 8.31 8.25
N GLY A 61 6.86 8.46 8.35
CA GLY A 61 7.64 8.13 9.53
C GLY A 61 9.08 7.80 9.13
N SER A 62 9.97 7.65 10.10
CA SER A 62 11.31 7.14 9.82
C SER A 62 11.29 5.62 9.84
N SER A 63 11.79 5.01 8.77
CA SER A 63 12.26 3.63 8.77
C SER A 63 13.78 3.66 8.69
N LEU A 64 14.46 2.69 9.31
CA LEU A 64 15.90 2.53 9.11
C LEU A 64 16.19 1.79 7.80
N ASP A 65 15.32 0.85 7.47
CA ASP A 65 15.32 0.01 6.27
C ASP A 65 13.97 -0.72 6.16
N GLU A 66 13.82 -1.63 5.19
CA GLU A 66 12.62 -2.45 5.03
C GLU A 66 12.32 -3.34 6.27
N SER A 67 13.31 -3.72 7.08
CA SER A 67 13.10 -4.60 8.23
C SER A 67 12.31 -3.93 9.37
N THR A 68 12.28 -2.59 9.39
CA THR A 68 11.46 -1.80 10.32
C THR A 68 10.15 -1.30 9.70
N CYS A 69 9.78 -1.80 8.52
CA CYS A 69 8.54 -1.50 7.82
C CYS A 69 7.32 -2.04 8.59
N VAL A 70 6.37 -1.16 8.83
CA VAL A 70 5.02 -1.45 9.30
C VAL A 70 4.05 -0.90 8.27
N GLU A 71 3.44 -1.81 7.50
CA GLU A 71 2.54 -1.51 6.38
C GLU A 71 1.47 -0.47 6.74
N GLY A 72 1.34 0.56 5.90
CA GLY A 72 0.43 1.70 6.05
C GLY A 72 0.81 2.70 7.14
N VAL A 73 1.84 2.43 7.94
CA VAL A 73 2.35 3.34 8.96
C VAL A 73 3.54 4.11 8.40
N ASN A 74 4.68 3.46 8.25
CA ASN A 74 5.94 4.06 7.77
C ASN A 74 6.40 3.53 6.40
N CYS A 75 5.66 2.61 5.80
CA CYS A 75 5.91 2.05 4.47
C CYS A 75 4.58 1.62 3.83
N ASP A 76 4.60 1.38 2.52
CA ASP A 76 3.45 0.92 1.75
C ASP A 76 3.91 -0.10 0.70
N THR A 77 3.04 -1.05 0.36
CA THR A 77 3.30 -2.09 -0.63
C THR A 77 2.40 -1.93 -1.86
N PHE A 78 2.95 -2.11 -3.05
CA PHE A 78 2.19 -2.16 -4.31
C PHE A 78 2.53 -3.42 -5.11
N ILE A 79 1.52 -4.22 -5.43
CA ILE A 79 1.72 -5.45 -6.20
C ILE A 79 1.78 -5.13 -7.70
N LEU A 80 2.98 -5.19 -8.27
CA LEU A 80 3.21 -5.01 -9.70
C LEU A 80 3.23 -6.37 -10.41
N THR A 81 2.41 -6.54 -11.44
CA THR A 81 2.55 -7.65 -12.39
C THR A 81 3.15 -7.14 -13.69
N LEU A 82 4.34 -7.62 -14.06
CA LEU A 82 4.84 -7.46 -15.42
C LEU A 82 4.28 -8.59 -16.27
N SER A 83 3.41 -8.28 -17.23
CA SER A 83 2.80 -9.30 -18.09
C SER A 83 3.61 -9.60 -19.34
N GLY A 84 3.17 -10.60 -20.10
CA GLY A 84 3.89 -11.11 -21.26
C GLY A 84 5.05 -12.03 -20.88
N THR A 85 5.93 -12.25 -21.83
CA THR A 85 7.12 -13.08 -21.71
C THR A 85 8.38 -12.21 -21.70
N PRO A 86 9.51 -12.69 -21.16
CA PRO A 86 10.79 -11.96 -21.23
C PRO A 86 11.16 -11.48 -22.64
N ALA A 87 10.80 -12.24 -23.67
CA ALA A 87 11.07 -11.88 -25.07
C ALA A 87 10.31 -10.61 -25.50
N ASP A 88 9.10 -10.39 -25.00
CA ASP A 88 8.28 -9.21 -25.32
C ASP A 88 8.89 -7.90 -24.76
N TRP A 89 9.81 -8.01 -23.79
CA TRP A 89 10.51 -6.91 -23.15
C TRP A 89 11.92 -6.66 -23.71
N THR A 90 12.29 -7.34 -24.80
CA THR A 90 13.64 -7.17 -25.39
C THR A 90 13.88 -5.72 -25.79
N GLY A 91 14.93 -5.10 -25.23
CA GLY A 91 15.27 -3.71 -25.48
C GLY A 91 14.37 -2.69 -24.76
N LEU A 92 13.48 -3.15 -23.88
CA LEU A 92 12.60 -2.32 -23.06
C LEU A 92 12.97 -2.46 -21.58
N LYS A 93 12.54 -1.48 -20.78
CA LYS A 93 12.67 -1.51 -19.32
C LYS A 93 11.31 -1.23 -18.69
N ALA A 94 11.03 -1.89 -17.58
CA ALA A 94 9.94 -1.49 -16.69
C ALA A 94 10.49 -0.50 -15.68
N ARG A 95 10.13 0.78 -15.83
CA ARG A 95 10.56 1.85 -14.92
C ARG A 95 9.54 2.02 -13.79
N LEU A 96 10.01 1.93 -12.56
CA LEU A 96 9.28 2.30 -11.37
C LEU A 96 9.86 3.62 -10.85
N THR A 97 8.98 4.56 -10.54
CA THR A 97 9.34 5.86 -9.99
C THR A 97 8.44 6.14 -8.81
N ILE A 98 9.03 6.37 -7.63
CA ILE A 98 8.30 6.82 -6.44
C ILE A 98 8.80 8.20 -6.02
N SER A 99 7.87 9.06 -5.64
CA SER A 99 8.17 10.37 -5.09
C SER A 99 7.24 10.69 -3.94
N CYS A 100 7.75 11.43 -2.96
CA CYS A 100 6.93 12.06 -1.94
C CYS A 100 6.52 13.47 -2.43
N ALA A 101 5.33 13.93 -2.03
CA ALA A 101 4.89 15.29 -2.29
C ALA A 101 5.37 16.24 -1.17
N ASP A 102 6.65 16.17 -0.79
CA ASP A 102 7.25 17.06 0.21
C ASP A 102 8.01 18.19 -0.50
N PRO A 103 7.53 19.45 -0.41
CA PRO A 103 8.18 20.59 -1.05
C PRO A 103 9.52 20.98 -0.38
N SER A 104 9.82 20.47 0.81
CA SER A 104 11.09 20.75 1.50
C SER A 104 12.22 19.83 1.08
N GLY A 105 11.92 18.72 0.42
CA GLY A 105 12.90 17.72 -0.02
C GLY A 105 13.64 17.03 1.12
N VAL A 106 13.13 17.13 2.36
CA VAL A 106 13.73 16.46 3.52
C VAL A 106 13.16 15.06 3.74
N SER A 107 11.98 14.81 3.18
CA SER A 107 11.38 13.48 3.13
C SER A 107 11.74 12.83 1.79
N ASP A 108 12.05 11.57 1.83
CA ASP A 108 12.17 10.66 0.71
C ASP A 108 11.48 9.34 1.05
N TYR A 109 11.30 8.51 0.04
CA TYR A 109 10.82 7.14 0.22
C TYR A 109 11.86 6.24 -0.38
N ASP A 110 12.29 5.21 0.33
CA ASP A 110 13.08 4.15 -0.25
C ASP A 110 12.19 3.23 -1.10
N LEU A 111 12.74 2.71 -2.19
CA LEU A 111 12.10 1.76 -3.08
C LEU A 111 12.86 0.43 -3.08
N TYR A 112 12.18 -0.62 -2.65
CA TYR A 112 12.63 -2.00 -2.73
C TYR A 112 11.67 -2.78 -3.62
N VAL A 113 12.19 -3.65 -4.48
CA VAL A 113 11.39 -4.45 -5.41
C VAL A 113 11.74 -5.92 -5.26
N HIS A 114 10.79 -6.67 -4.73
CA HIS A 114 10.92 -8.09 -4.45
C HIS A 114 10.29 -8.90 -5.58
N LYS A 115 10.88 -10.06 -5.87
CA LYS A 115 10.25 -11.03 -6.75
C LYS A 115 9.17 -11.80 -5.99
N GLY A 116 7.94 -11.77 -6.49
CA GLY A 116 6.80 -12.45 -5.87
C GLY A 116 6.10 -11.58 -4.83
N ASP A 117 6.53 -11.69 -3.57
CA ASP A 117 6.01 -10.93 -2.41
C ASP A 117 7.18 -10.28 -1.62
N ASN A 118 6.89 -9.45 -0.61
CA ASN A 118 7.92 -8.75 0.19
C ASN A 118 8.85 -9.70 0.96
N GLY A 119 8.48 -10.98 1.11
CA GLY A 119 9.37 -11.99 1.69
C GLY A 119 10.33 -12.61 0.67
N GLY A 120 10.14 -12.32 -0.62
CA GLY A 120 10.96 -12.77 -1.73
C GLY A 120 12.32 -12.06 -1.80
N PRO A 121 13.22 -12.51 -2.69
CA PRO A 121 14.49 -11.83 -2.90
C PRO A 121 14.27 -10.49 -3.64
N ILE A 122 15.03 -9.46 -3.24
CA ILE A 122 15.17 -8.24 -4.04
C ILE A 122 15.78 -8.61 -5.39
N VAL A 123 15.18 -8.12 -6.47
CA VAL A 123 15.68 -8.40 -7.82
C VAL A 123 16.94 -7.59 -8.13
N PRO A 124 17.81 -8.04 -9.05
CA PRO A 124 18.99 -7.27 -9.43
C PRO A 124 18.65 -5.84 -9.86
N GLY A 125 19.18 -4.84 -9.15
CA GLY A 125 18.90 -3.42 -9.40
C GLY A 125 17.52 -2.95 -8.91
N GLY A 126 16.82 -3.75 -8.12
CA GLY A 126 15.51 -3.47 -7.54
C GLY A 126 15.53 -2.66 -6.25
N GLU A 127 16.61 -1.92 -5.96
CA GLU A 127 16.75 -1.11 -4.76
C GLU A 127 17.16 0.32 -5.16
N SER A 128 16.49 1.31 -4.58
CA SER A 128 16.77 2.72 -4.75
C SER A 128 16.39 3.41 -3.44
N ALA A 129 17.40 3.67 -2.62
CA ALA A 129 17.27 4.15 -1.23
C ALA A 129 18.31 5.26 -0.96
N HIS A 130 18.29 6.29 -1.80
CA HIS A 130 19.29 7.35 -1.79
C HIS A 130 18.78 8.57 -1.02
N GLY A 131 19.02 8.54 0.28
CA GLY A 131 18.81 9.65 1.23
C GLY A 131 18.81 11.05 0.61
N GLY A 132 17.67 11.74 0.67
CA GLY A 132 17.48 13.15 0.33
C GLY A 132 17.39 13.48 -1.17
N THR A 133 17.22 12.49 -2.06
CA THR A 133 17.15 12.74 -3.51
C THR A 133 15.93 12.12 -4.20
N PRO A 134 14.69 12.53 -3.86
CA PRO A 134 13.53 12.11 -4.63
C PRO A 134 13.63 12.61 -6.10
N PRO A 135 13.10 11.85 -7.09
CA PRO A 135 12.43 10.56 -6.93
C PRO A 135 13.42 9.39 -6.84
N GLU A 136 13.02 8.35 -6.13
CA GLU A 136 13.67 7.04 -6.27
C GLU A 136 13.20 6.38 -7.57
N VAL A 137 14.16 5.81 -8.29
CA VAL A 137 13.92 5.21 -9.61
C VAL A 137 14.58 3.84 -9.68
N VAL A 138 13.82 2.86 -10.15
CA VAL A 138 14.29 1.51 -10.47
C VAL A 138 13.92 1.20 -11.93
N ASP A 139 14.90 0.72 -12.70
CA ASP A 139 14.70 0.24 -14.07
C ASP A 139 14.91 -1.27 -14.13
N LEU A 140 13.81 -2.02 -14.15
CA LEU A 140 13.85 -3.46 -14.31
C LEU A 140 14.01 -3.85 -15.77
N ASP A 141 14.77 -4.92 -16.00
CA ASP A 141 14.90 -5.57 -17.30
C ASP A 141 14.19 -6.92 -17.29
N PRO A 142 12.93 -7.01 -17.71
CA PRO A 142 12.20 -8.28 -17.67
C PRO A 142 12.72 -9.30 -18.68
N SER A 143 13.56 -8.90 -19.64
CA SER A 143 14.24 -9.82 -20.55
C SER A 143 15.40 -10.56 -19.88
N ASN A 144 15.93 -10.03 -18.77
CA ASN A 144 16.91 -10.72 -17.94
C ASN A 144 16.22 -11.84 -17.15
N PRO A 145 16.65 -13.12 -17.28
CA PRO A 145 16.03 -14.24 -16.57
C PRO A 145 16.10 -14.15 -15.04
N ALA A 146 17.02 -13.37 -14.48
CA ALA A 146 17.09 -13.13 -13.03
C ALA A 146 15.99 -12.17 -12.52
N ILE A 147 15.37 -11.40 -13.43
CA ILE A 147 14.26 -10.47 -13.12
C ILE A 147 12.95 -11.08 -13.66
N GLY A 148 12.90 -11.35 -14.96
CA GLY A 148 11.77 -11.97 -15.66
C GLY A 148 10.47 -11.16 -15.63
N THR A 149 9.39 -11.78 -16.09
CA THR A 149 8.02 -11.27 -15.95
C THR A 149 7.32 -11.93 -14.75
N GLY A 150 6.08 -11.53 -14.44
CA GLY A 150 5.30 -12.05 -13.31
C GLY A 150 5.10 -11.02 -12.20
N GLN A 151 4.81 -11.51 -11.00
CA GLN A 151 4.48 -10.67 -9.83
C GLN A 151 5.75 -10.17 -9.12
N PHE A 152 5.65 -8.94 -8.63
CA PHE A 152 6.59 -8.23 -7.79
C PHE A 152 5.81 -7.43 -6.74
N SER A 153 6.46 -7.07 -5.64
CA SER A 153 5.94 -6.15 -4.64
C SER A 153 7.03 -5.30 -4.03
#